data_AF-A0A6J7HNI9-F1
#
_entry.id   AF-A0A6J7HNI9-F1
#
_cell.length_a   1.000
_cell.length_b   1.000
_cell.length_c   1.000
_cell.angle_alpha   90.00
_cell.angle_beta   90.00
_cell.angle_gamma   90.00
#
_symmetry.space_group_name_H-M   'P 1'
#
loop_
_entity.id
_entity.type
_entity.pdbx_description
1 polymer ?
#
loop_
_entity_poly.entity_id
_entity_poly.type
_entity_poly.pdbx_seq_one_letter_code
_entity_poly.pdbx_strand_id
1 'polypeptide(L)'
;MAGGKDGFIELLESSSAELYADHLDLMDTGDLIPTPNEIHEDDVALFDEGREAGLITVLRGGRFNTLDRPTPGGHWGLLSRSRQGGWYNAEYLPQIAAYADAILHLGYPAGRVLFELPGSALQLDLAILDDAGRVVVLGEAKRGTAMLETLRINVERRYAEAAPDMTTTKDEARQLAWRLWTVAPDYTWLIGPNHRPAFRTSTSPLRLEPTADGRLPAASHLGLDRPPEAGLMPPPMLMP
;
A
#
# COMPACT_ATOMS: atom_id res chain seq x y z
N MET A 1 -17.34 20.06 6.56
CA MET A 1 -16.68 19.65 5.31
C MET A 1 -17.54 18.54 4.73
N ALA A 2 -17.76 18.51 3.41
CA ALA A 2 -18.39 17.35 2.80
C ALA A 2 -17.46 16.15 3.07
N GLY A 3 -17.94 15.15 3.82
CA GLY A 3 -17.19 13.94 4.10
C GLY A 3 -17.43 12.89 3.00
N GLY A 4 -16.65 11.81 3.02
CA GLY A 4 -16.83 10.71 2.09
C GLY A 4 -16.35 11.04 0.67
N LYS A 5 -16.86 10.30 -0.32
CA LYS A 5 -16.31 10.29 -1.68
C LYS A 5 -16.29 11.67 -2.35
N ASP A 6 -17.34 12.46 -2.19
CA ASP A 6 -17.41 13.81 -2.78
C ASP A 6 -16.32 14.73 -2.18
N GLY A 7 -16.14 14.69 -0.86
CA GLY A 7 -15.07 15.42 -0.18
C GLY A 7 -13.67 14.98 -0.63
N PHE A 8 -13.49 13.68 -0.90
CA PHE A 8 -12.24 13.18 -1.46
C PHE A 8 -12.01 13.65 -2.90
N ILE A 9 -13.05 13.73 -3.73
CA ILE A 9 -12.96 14.29 -5.09
C ILE A 9 -12.60 15.78 -5.03
N GLU A 10 -13.25 16.57 -4.16
CA GLU A 10 -12.92 17.99 -3.94
C GLU A 10 -11.45 18.16 -3.49
N LEU A 11 -10.94 17.25 -2.65
CA LEU A 11 -9.53 17.20 -2.26
C LEU A 11 -8.62 16.96 -3.48
N LEU A 12 -8.97 16.03 -4.38
CA LEU A 12 -8.18 15.76 -5.58
C LEU A 12 -8.22 16.94 -6.57
N GLU A 13 -9.37 17.58 -6.75
CA GLU A 13 -9.52 18.74 -7.63
C GLU A 13 -8.69 19.93 -7.14
N SER A 14 -8.81 20.27 -5.85
CA SER A 14 -8.00 21.32 -5.24
C SER A 14 -6.50 21.00 -5.30
N SER A 15 -6.12 19.76 -5.02
CA SER A 15 -4.73 19.28 -5.14
C SER A 15 -4.19 19.39 -6.57
N SER A 16 -5.00 19.12 -7.58
CA SER A 16 -4.61 19.25 -8.98
C SER A 16 -4.35 20.71 -9.37
N ALA A 17 -5.21 21.63 -8.90
CA ALA A 17 -5.02 23.07 -9.11
C ALA A 17 -3.73 23.58 -8.43
N GLU A 18 -3.41 23.07 -7.24
CA GLU A 18 -2.15 23.39 -6.56
C GLU A 18 -0.93 22.85 -7.30
N LEU A 19 -0.99 21.61 -7.80
CA LEU A 19 0.09 21.02 -8.62
C LEU A 19 0.36 21.85 -9.87
N TYR A 20 -0.68 22.35 -10.54
CA TYR A 20 -0.53 23.23 -11.70
C TYR A 20 0.14 24.55 -11.33
N ALA A 21 -0.30 25.20 -10.24
CA ALA A 21 0.31 26.43 -9.76
C ALA A 21 1.82 26.28 -9.47
N ASP A 22 2.23 25.11 -8.99
CA ASP A 22 3.62 24.81 -8.66
C ASP A 22 4.43 24.32 -9.90
N HIS A 23 3.76 24.00 -11.02
CA HIS A 23 4.37 23.37 -12.22
C HIS A 23 3.81 23.90 -13.56
N LEU A 24 3.72 25.23 -13.71
CA LEU A 24 3.23 25.89 -14.93
C LEU A 24 4.02 25.53 -16.21
N ASP A 25 5.25 25.05 -16.08
CA ASP A 25 6.10 24.61 -17.19
C ASP A 25 5.77 23.18 -17.68
N LEU A 26 5.09 22.38 -16.85
CA LEU A 26 4.82 20.96 -17.08
C LEU A 26 3.34 20.64 -17.31
N MET A 27 2.43 21.53 -16.90
CA MET A 27 0.98 21.35 -16.94
C MET A 27 0.33 22.53 -17.65
N ASP A 28 -0.65 22.27 -18.50
CA ASP A 28 -1.35 23.31 -19.26
C ASP A 28 -2.65 23.77 -18.56
N THR A 29 -3.17 22.97 -17.62
CA THR A 29 -4.34 23.26 -16.78
C THR A 29 -4.18 22.67 -15.37
N GLY A 30 -4.92 23.20 -14.40
CA GLY A 30 -5.08 22.68 -13.04
C GLY A 30 -6.21 21.68 -12.87
N ASP A 31 -6.97 21.40 -13.92
CA ASP A 31 -8.11 20.48 -13.85
C ASP A 31 -7.68 19.05 -13.51
N LEU A 32 -8.51 18.36 -12.74
CA LEU A 32 -8.38 16.93 -12.48
C LEU A 32 -8.88 16.15 -13.70
N ILE A 33 -8.03 15.29 -14.25
CA ILE A 33 -8.41 14.38 -15.33
C ILE A 33 -9.37 13.32 -14.77
N PRO A 34 -10.56 13.11 -15.37
CA PRO A 34 -11.47 12.06 -14.97
C PRO A 34 -10.80 10.68 -14.99
N THR A 35 -10.97 9.92 -13.92
CA THR A 35 -10.37 8.60 -13.78
C THR A 35 -11.39 7.50 -14.03
N PRO A 36 -11.04 6.43 -14.78
CA PRO A 36 -11.87 5.24 -14.86
C PRO A 36 -11.69 4.33 -13.64
N ASN A 37 -10.71 4.62 -12.78
CA ASN A 37 -10.42 3.80 -11.60
C ASN A 37 -11.45 4.04 -10.51
N GLU A 38 -11.69 3.02 -9.71
CA GLU A 38 -12.64 3.09 -8.62
C GLU A 38 -12.11 3.93 -7.45
N ILE A 39 -12.98 4.81 -6.94
CA ILE A 39 -12.82 5.48 -5.65
C ILE A 39 -13.97 4.95 -4.80
N HIS A 40 -13.66 3.98 -3.93
CA HIS A 40 -14.65 3.30 -3.11
C HIS A 40 -14.87 4.05 -1.78
N GLU A 41 -16.12 4.17 -1.34
CA GLU A 41 -16.49 4.93 -0.13
C GLU A 41 -15.84 4.38 1.15
N ASP A 42 -15.83 3.07 1.34
CA ASP A 42 -15.15 2.43 2.48
C ASP A 42 -13.65 2.76 2.57
N ASP A 43 -12.96 2.87 1.43
CA ASP A 43 -11.54 3.22 1.41
C ASP A 43 -11.34 4.71 1.74
N VAL A 44 -12.25 5.57 1.27
CA VAL A 44 -12.27 6.99 1.65
C VAL A 44 -12.55 7.15 3.14
N ALA A 45 -13.46 6.36 3.70
CA ALA A 45 -13.75 6.38 5.13
C ALA A 45 -12.51 6.02 5.96
N LEU A 46 -11.78 4.97 5.58
CA LEU A 46 -10.51 4.60 6.23
C LEU A 46 -9.41 5.65 6.03
N PHE A 47 -9.36 6.29 4.86
CA PHE A 47 -8.45 7.41 4.59
C PHE A 47 -8.73 8.60 5.53
N ASP A 48 -9.99 9.01 5.66
CA ASP A 48 -10.39 10.12 6.53
C ASP A 48 -10.18 9.77 8.01
N GLU A 49 -10.52 8.55 8.44
CA GLU A 49 -10.25 8.06 9.79
C GLU A 49 -8.74 8.08 10.09
N GLY A 50 -7.92 7.64 9.13
CA GLY A 50 -6.46 7.71 9.22
C GLY A 50 -5.94 9.14 9.33
N ARG A 51 -6.56 10.12 8.67
CA ARG A 51 -6.23 11.54 8.83
C ARG A 51 -6.62 12.08 10.20
N GLU A 52 -7.82 11.76 10.67
CA GLU A 52 -8.32 12.17 11.98
C GLU A 52 -7.46 11.59 13.11
N ALA A 53 -7.00 10.35 12.97
CA ALA A 53 -6.09 9.69 13.90
C ALA A 53 -4.63 10.16 13.80
N GLY A 54 -4.30 11.07 12.88
CA GLY A 54 -2.93 11.56 12.66
C GLY A 54 -1.98 10.52 12.04
N LEU A 55 -2.53 9.43 11.48
CA LEU A 55 -1.77 8.42 10.74
C LEU A 55 -1.35 8.93 9.36
N ILE A 56 -2.10 9.90 8.83
CA ILE A 56 -1.93 10.43 7.47
C ILE A 56 -1.99 11.95 7.51
N THR A 57 -0.98 12.58 6.93
CA THR A 57 -0.98 14.03 6.74
C THR A 57 -1.01 14.34 5.26
N VAL A 58 -2.09 14.95 4.80
CA VAL A 58 -2.19 15.49 3.43
C VAL A 58 -1.64 16.90 3.41
N LEU A 59 -0.82 17.18 2.42
CA LEU A 59 -0.09 18.40 2.18
C LEU A 59 -0.48 18.95 0.79
N ARG A 60 0.05 20.14 0.50
CA ARG A 60 -0.17 20.84 -0.78
C ARG A 60 0.09 19.93 -1.99
N GLY A 61 -0.72 20.10 -3.03
CA GLY A 61 -0.60 19.36 -4.29
C GLY A 61 -1.01 17.89 -4.17
N GLY A 62 -1.81 17.54 -3.14
CA GLY A 62 -2.21 16.17 -2.87
C GLY A 62 -1.06 15.27 -2.43
N ARG A 63 0.03 15.89 -1.95
CA ARG A 63 1.15 15.17 -1.34
C ARG A 63 0.73 14.61 0.00
N PHE A 64 1.28 13.48 0.42
CA PHE A 64 0.97 12.94 1.74
C PHE A 64 2.17 12.26 2.39
N ASN A 65 2.11 12.19 3.72
CA ASN A 65 2.95 11.33 4.53
C ASN A 65 2.06 10.35 5.29
N THR A 66 2.60 9.19 5.58
CA THR A 66 2.16 8.31 6.67
C THR A 66 2.98 8.62 7.93
N LEU A 67 2.45 8.24 9.10
CA LEU A 67 3.10 8.47 10.38
C LEU A 67 4.52 7.89 10.46
N ASP A 68 4.77 6.75 9.82
CA ASP A 68 6.08 6.10 9.82
C ASP A 68 7.13 6.84 8.97
N ARG A 69 6.72 7.71 8.03
CA ARG A 69 7.60 8.36 7.05
C ARG A 69 7.27 9.83 6.79
N PRO A 70 7.37 10.70 7.81
CA PRO A 70 7.13 12.13 7.62
C PRO A 70 8.26 12.79 6.83
N THR A 71 7.87 13.62 5.85
CA THR A 71 8.77 14.56 5.16
C THR A 71 8.12 15.95 5.07
N PRO A 72 8.88 17.06 5.06
CA PRO A 72 8.30 18.40 5.02
C PRO A 72 7.41 18.67 3.79
N GLY A 73 7.68 18.02 2.65
CA GLY A 73 6.94 18.22 1.39
C GLY A 73 5.95 17.10 1.02
N GLY A 74 5.85 16.06 1.84
CA GLY A 74 5.11 14.85 1.54
C GLY A 74 5.92 13.85 0.71
N HIS A 75 5.89 12.60 1.12
CA HIS A 75 6.71 11.54 0.52
C HIS A 75 6.08 11.00 -0.77
N TRP A 76 4.75 10.87 -0.79
CA TRP A 76 3.98 10.35 -1.92
C TRP A 76 2.97 11.38 -2.41
N GLY A 77 2.25 11.07 -3.49
CA GLY A 77 1.20 11.93 -4.04
C GLY A 77 -0.02 11.15 -4.46
N LEU A 78 -1.20 11.59 -4.03
CA LEU A 78 -2.51 11.08 -4.48
C LEU A 78 -2.74 11.35 -5.98
N LEU A 79 -1.97 12.27 -6.54
CA LEU A 79 -2.00 12.67 -7.93
C LEU A 79 -0.62 12.49 -8.57
N SER A 80 -0.65 12.10 -9.83
CA SER A 80 0.46 12.29 -10.77
C SER A 80 0.12 13.43 -11.72
N ARG A 81 1.13 13.97 -12.39
CA ARG A 81 0.98 15.14 -13.29
C ARG A 81 1.12 14.75 -14.76
N SER A 82 0.44 15.49 -15.62
CA SER A 82 0.57 15.43 -17.08
C SER A 82 0.32 16.81 -17.68
N ARG A 83 0.61 16.98 -18.98
CA ARG A 83 0.26 18.22 -19.71
C ARG A 83 -1.22 18.57 -19.61
N GLN A 84 -2.09 17.56 -19.55
CA GLN A 84 -3.54 17.71 -19.54
C GLN A 84 -4.14 17.94 -18.15
N GLY A 85 -3.32 18.05 -17.10
CA GLY A 85 -3.76 18.20 -15.71
C GLY A 85 -3.26 17.09 -14.79
N GLY A 86 -3.76 17.10 -13.56
CA GLY A 86 -3.48 16.07 -12.56
C GLY A 86 -4.30 14.81 -12.83
N TRP A 87 -3.76 13.64 -12.51
CA TRP A 87 -4.50 12.37 -12.60
C TRP A 87 -4.33 11.55 -11.33
N TYR A 88 -5.43 10.97 -10.86
CA TYR A 88 -5.50 10.18 -9.64
C TYR A 88 -4.64 8.91 -9.69
N ASN A 89 -3.73 8.76 -8.73
CA ASN A 89 -2.99 7.53 -8.52
C ASN A 89 -3.83 6.53 -7.72
N ALA A 90 -4.53 5.66 -8.46
CA ALA A 90 -5.52 4.74 -7.92
C ALA A 90 -4.97 3.59 -7.07
N GLU A 91 -3.65 3.41 -7.00
CA GLU A 91 -3.05 2.42 -6.09
C GLU A 91 -2.96 2.95 -4.66
N TYR A 92 -2.84 4.27 -4.48
CA TYR A 92 -2.56 4.82 -3.16
C TYR A 92 -3.75 4.83 -2.22
N LEU A 93 -4.97 5.13 -2.66
CA LEU A 93 -6.12 5.13 -1.75
C LEU A 93 -6.35 3.75 -1.09
N PRO A 94 -6.43 2.61 -1.82
CA PRO A 94 -6.64 1.32 -1.17
C PRO A 94 -5.46 0.92 -0.28
N GLN A 95 -4.22 1.25 -0.68
CA GLN A 95 -3.01 1.01 0.12
C GLN A 95 -3.01 1.82 1.43
N ILE A 96 -3.36 3.10 1.36
CA ILE A 96 -3.55 3.99 2.51
C ILE A 96 -4.63 3.44 3.43
N ALA A 97 -5.77 3.07 2.86
CA ALA A 97 -6.88 2.53 3.62
C ALA A 97 -6.47 1.23 4.34
N ALA A 98 -5.69 0.35 3.71
CA ALA A 98 -5.13 -0.84 4.36
C ALA A 98 -4.13 -0.50 5.48
N TYR A 99 -3.32 0.55 5.33
CA TYR A 99 -2.43 1.05 6.38
C TYR A 99 -3.22 1.54 7.60
N ALA A 100 -4.27 2.34 7.38
CA ALA A 100 -5.15 2.80 8.45
C ALA A 100 -5.91 1.62 9.11
N ASP A 101 -6.46 0.72 8.31
CA ASP A 101 -7.22 -0.47 8.78
C ASP A 101 -6.36 -1.39 9.64
N ALA A 102 -5.11 -1.64 9.23
CA ALA A 102 -4.16 -2.41 10.02
C ALA A 102 -3.96 -1.82 11.42
N ILE A 103 -3.85 -0.49 11.52
CA ILE A 103 -3.55 0.18 12.79
C ILE A 103 -4.80 0.34 13.66
N LEU A 104 -5.89 0.82 13.08
CA LEU A 104 -7.08 1.23 13.80
C LEU A 104 -8.01 0.06 14.13
N HIS A 105 -8.19 -0.88 13.20
CA HIS A 105 -9.20 -1.93 13.30
C HIS A 105 -8.61 -3.32 13.55
N LEU A 106 -7.43 -3.61 12.99
CA LEU A 106 -6.72 -4.87 13.24
C LEU A 106 -5.79 -4.80 14.46
N GLY A 107 -5.58 -3.61 15.01
CA GLY A 107 -4.86 -3.39 16.27
C GLY A 107 -3.34 -3.53 16.19
N TYR A 108 -2.75 -3.45 14.99
CA TYR A 108 -1.30 -3.42 14.83
C TYR A 108 -0.77 -2.05 15.27
N PRO A 109 0.15 -1.96 16.25
CA PRO A 109 0.75 -0.69 16.61
C PRO A 109 1.45 -0.04 15.42
N ALA A 110 1.29 1.28 15.26
CA ALA A 110 1.83 2.01 14.11
C ALA A 110 3.35 1.80 13.91
N GLY A 111 4.12 1.60 14.97
CA GLY A 111 5.56 1.29 14.90
C GLY A 111 5.91 -0.06 14.25
N ARG A 112 4.92 -0.89 13.92
CA ARG A 112 5.09 -2.17 13.20
C ARG A 112 4.62 -2.12 11.76
N VAL A 113 3.75 -1.18 11.42
CA VAL A 113 3.13 -1.08 10.08
C VAL A 113 3.92 -0.06 9.28
N LEU A 114 4.54 -0.51 8.19
CA LEU A 114 5.38 0.32 7.34
C LEU A 114 4.72 0.51 5.99
N PHE A 115 4.67 1.77 5.53
CA PHE A 115 4.13 2.14 4.23
C PHE A 115 5.26 2.30 3.21
N GLU A 116 5.11 1.65 2.04
CA GLU A 116 6.01 1.68 0.89
C GLU A 116 7.51 1.68 1.23
N LEU A 117 8.08 0.48 1.36
CA LEU A 117 9.48 0.29 1.70
C LEU A 117 10.40 0.81 0.56
N PRO A 118 11.61 1.30 0.87
CA PRO A 118 12.54 1.72 -0.17
C PRO A 118 13.01 0.52 -1.01
N GLY A 119 13.60 0.78 -2.18
CA GLY A 119 14.22 -0.27 -3.01
C GLY A 119 15.32 -1.05 -2.26
N SER A 120 15.99 -0.43 -1.30
CA SER A 120 16.95 -1.11 -0.41
C SER A 120 16.30 -2.11 0.56
N ALA A 121 14.96 -2.19 0.60
CA ALA A 121 14.18 -3.12 1.40
C ALA A 121 13.02 -3.72 0.56
N LEU A 122 13.35 -4.18 -0.65
CA LEU A 122 12.47 -4.95 -1.55
C LEU A 122 11.27 -4.21 -2.16
N GLN A 123 11.11 -2.92 -1.83
CA GLN A 123 10.02 -2.09 -2.33
C GLN A 123 8.64 -2.72 -2.11
N LEU A 124 8.37 -3.12 -0.87
CA LEU A 124 7.06 -3.66 -0.47
C LEU A 124 6.06 -2.51 -0.29
N ASP A 125 4.84 -2.65 -0.80
CA ASP A 125 3.82 -1.60 -0.69
C ASP A 125 3.38 -1.40 0.77
N LEU A 126 3.26 -2.49 1.52
CA LEU A 126 2.98 -2.46 2.96
C LEU A 126 3.70 -3.63 3.64
N ALA A 127 4.21 -3.41 4.85
CA ALA A 127 4.79 -4.48 5.67
C ALA A 127 4.34 -4.37 7.13
N ILE A 128 4.12 -5.51 7.78
CA ILE A 128 3.94 -5.59 9.24
C ILE A 128 5.06 -6.44 9.82
N LEU A 129 5.75 -5.91 10.82
CA LEU A 129 6.95 -6.50 11.40
C LEU A 129 6.71 -7.14 12.78
N ASP A 130 7.39 -8.26 13.06
CA ASP A 130 7.52 -8.82 14.41
C ASP A 130 8.63 -8.14 15.23
N ASP A 131 8.85 -8.61 16.47
CA ASP A 131 9.85 -8.08 17.39
C ASP A 131 11.30 -8.27 16.90
N ALA A 132 11.53 -9.20 15.97
CA ALA A 132 12.83 -9.41 15.35
C ALA A 132 13.01 -8.55 14.09
N GLY A 133 12.03 -7.72 13.73
CA GLY A 133 12.03 -6.95 12.49
C GLY A 133 11.78 -7.80 11.24
N ARG A 134 11.34 -9.06 11.40
CA ARG A 134 10.94 -9.89 10.26
C ARG A 134 9.56 -9.46 9.79
N VAL A 135 9.36 -9.45 8.47
CA VAL A 135 8.05 -9.18 7.87
C VAL A 135 7.15 -10.39 8.09
N VAL A 136 6.11 -10.22 8.91
CA VAL A 136 5.06 -11.21 9.15
C VAL A 136 3.96 -11.09 8.11
N VAL A 137 3.64 -9.87 7.70
CA VAL A 137 2.64 -9.59 6.67
C VAL A 137 3.28 -8.77 5.56
N LEU A 138 3.18 -9.28 4.33
CA LEU A 138 3.51 -8.52 3.11
C LEU A 138 2.21 -8.07 2.45
N GLY A 139 2.02 -6.77 2.30
CA GLY A 139 0.94 -6.18 1.54
C GLY A 139 1.38 -5.80 0.12
N GLU A 140 0.58 -6.17 -0.87
CA GLU A 140 0.75 -5.76 -2.27
C GLU A 140 -0.54 -5.09 -2.74
N ALA A 141 -0.43 -3.85 -3.21
CA ALA A 141 -1.55 -3.04 -3.63
C ALA A 141 -1.70 -3.01 -5.16
N LYS A 142 -2.94 -2.98 -5.64
CA LYS A 142 -3.27 -2.71 -7.05
C LYS A 142 -4.50 -1.81 -7.14
N ARG A 143 -4.56 -1.05 -8.23
CA ARG A 143 -5.67 -0.13 -8.55
C ARG A 143 -7.00 -0.82 -8.86
N GLY A 144 -7.04 -2.16 -8.94
CA GLY A 144 -8.26 -2.88 -9.29
C GLY A 144 -8.25 -4.34 -8.85
N THR A 145 -9.39 -4.80 -8.34
CA THR A 145 -9.57 -6.14 -7.77
C THR A 145 -9.25 -7.27 -8.74
N ALA A 146 -9.61 -7.15 -10.02
CA ALA A 146 -9.28 -8.16 -11.03
C ALA A 146 -7.76 -8.33 -11.26
N MET A 147 -6.97 -7.28 -11.02
CA MET A 147 -5.51 -7.34 -11.12
C MET A 147 -4.93 -8.19 -10.00
N LEU A 148 -5.49 -8.12 -8.78
CA LEU A 148 -5.02 -8.90 -7.64
C LEU A 148 -5.20 -10.41 -7.86
N GLU A 149 -6.37 -10.83 -8.34
CA GLU A 149 -6.60 -12.25 -8.60
C GLU A 149 -5.74 -12.76 -9.76
N THR A 150 -5.58 -11.96 -10.82
CA THR A 150 -4.66 -12.27 -11.92
C THR A 150 -3.22 -12.40 -11.41
N LEU A 151 -2.79 -11.51 -10.52
CA LEU A 151 -1.47 -11.52 -9.92
C LEU A 151 -1.26 -12.79 -9.08
N ARG A 152 -2.20 -13.09 -8.18
CA ARG A 152 -2.18 -14.30 -7.32
C ARG A 152 -2.06 -15.58 -8.15
N ILE A 153 -2.95 -15.76 -9.13
CA ILE A 153 -2.94 -16.93 -10.03
C ILE A 153 -1.59 -17.03 -10.76
N ASN A 154 -1.05 -15.92 -11.25
CA ASN A 154 0.20 -15.93 -11.99
C ASN A 154 1.41 -16.26 -11.10
N VAL A 155 1.43 -15.78 -9.86
CA VAL A 155 2.47 -16.11 -8.87
C VAL A 155 2.48 -17.62 -8.62
N GLU A 156 1.34 -18.19 -8.22
CA GLU A 156 1.25 -19.62 -7.89
C GLU A 156 1.51 -20.50 -9.11
N ARG A 157 0.94 -20.16 -10.28
CA ARG A 157 1.10 -20.96 -11.50
C ARG A 157 2.54 -21.01 -12.01
N ARG A 158 3.28 -19.90 -11.92
CA ARG A 158 4.58 -19.75 -12.58
C ARG A 158 5.76 -19.98 -11.64
N TYR A 159 5.58 -19.71 -10.34
CA TYR A 159 6.68 -19.62 -9.36
C TYR A 159 6.43 -20.45 -8.10
N ALA A 160 5.52 -21.43 -8.18
CA ALA A 160 5.26 -22.44 -7.14
C ALA A 160 6.53 -23.15 -6.66
N GLU A 161 7.34 -23.65 -7.59
CA GLU A 161 8.37 -24.64 -7.27
C GLU A 161 9.76 -24.03 -7.06
N ALA A 162 9.98 -22.80 -7.54
CA ALA A 162 11.29 -22.14 -7.46
C ALA A 162 11.16 -20.61 -7.42
N ALA A 163 12.06 -19.99 -6.65
CA ALA A 163 12.23 -18.55 -6.63
C ALA A 163 12.67 -18.03 -8.01
N PRO A 164 12.03 -16.98 -8.56
CA PRO A 164 12.50 -16.36 -9.78
C PRO A 164 13.74 -15.48 -9.51
N ASP A 165 14.62 -15.32 -10.51
CA ASP A 165 15.63 -14.26 -10.47
C ASP A 165 15.01 -12.87 -10.69
N MET A 166 15.75 -11.77 -10.46
CA MET A 166 15.28 -10.38 -10.63
C MET A 166 15.76 -9.69 -11.91
N THR A 167 16.06 -10.43 -12.97
CA THR A 167 16.59 -9.86 -14.24
C THR A 167 15.59 -9.00 -15.01
N THR A 168 14.29 -9.12 -14.73
CA THR A 168 13.24 -8.42 -15.47
C THR A 168 12.39 -7.54 -14.55
N THR A 169 12.34 -6.23 -14.81
CA THR A 169 11.68 -5.24 -13.95
C THR A 169 10.23 -4.93 -14.31
N LYS A 170 9.64 -5.61 -15.30
CA LYS A 170 8.27 -5.32 -15.80
C LYS A 170 7.25 -6.44 -15.54
N ASP A 171 7.64 -7.52 -14.87
CA ASP A 171 6.76 -8.66 -14.58
C ASP A 171 6.36 -8.64 -13.11
N GLU A 172 5.18 -8.09 -12.81
CA GLU A 172 4.69 -7.92 -11.43
C GLU A 172 4.57 -9.26 -10.69
N ALA A 173 4.09 -10.32 -11.36
CA ALA A 173 3.99 -11.64 -10.75
C ALA A 173 5.37 -12.21 -10.40
N ARG A 174 6.38 -11.94 -11.24
CA ARG A 174 7.77 -12.29 -10.95
C ARG A 174 8.30 -11.54 -9.74
N GLN A 175 8.05 -10.24 -9.67
CA GLN A 175 8.50 -9.38 -8.58
C GLN A 175 7.86 -9.78 -7.25
N LEU A 176 6.54 -9.96 -7.22
CA LEU A 176 5.85 -10.44 -6.03
C LEU A 176 6.36 -11.82 -5.61
N ALA A 177 6.49 -12.77 -6.54
CA ALA A 177 7.04 -14.09 -6.22
C ALA A 177 8.46 -14.00 -5.63
N TRP A 178 9.35 -13.19 -6.22
CA TRP A 178 10.69 -12.97 -5.68
C TRP A 178 10.64 -12.41 -4.25
N ARG A 179 9.80 -11.40 -4.00
CA ARG A 179 9.59 -10.84 -2.65
C ARG A 179 9.10 -11.90 -1.67
N LEU A 180 8.11 -12.71 -2.05
CA LEU A 180 7.55 -13.77 -1.20
C LEU A 180 8.59 -14.84 -0.85
N TRP A 181 9.40 -15.27 -1.83
CA TRP A 181 10.49 -16.21 -1.59
C TRP A 181 11.61 -15.62 -0.71
N THR A 182 11.92 -14.34 -0.90
CA THR A 182 13.01 -13.64 -0.17
C THR A 182 12.62 -13.35 1.26
N VAL A 183 11.39 -12.87 1.46
CA VAL A 183 10.89 -12.43 2.76
C VAL A 183 10.32 -13.58 3.58
N ALA A 184 9.71 -14.56 2.90
CA ALA A 184 8.96 -15.64 3.52
C ALA A 184 8.00 -15.13 4.62
N PRO A 185 7.06 -14.22 4.28
CA PRO A 185 6.09 -13.73 5.26
C PRO A 185 5.15 -14.85 5.68
N ASP A 186 4.54 -14.74 6.86
CA ASP A 186 3.52 -15.71 7.29
C ASP A 186 2.20 -15.46 6.54
N TYR A 187 1.94 -14.20 6.19
CA TYR A 187 0.73 -13.76 5.50
C TYR A 187 1.05 -12.84 4.31
N THR A 188 0.27 -13.00 3.24
CA THR A 188 0.21 -12.06 2.12
C THR A 188 -1.16 -11.39 2.13
N TRP A 189 -1.16 -10.07 2.01
CA TRP A 189 -2.37 -9.26 1.96
C TRP A 189 -2.47 -8.58 0.59
N LEU A 190 -3.44 -8.97 -0.22
CA LEU A 190 -3.65 -8.37 -1.54
C LEU A 190 -4.67 -7.23 -1.40
N ILE A 191 -4.27 -6.01 -1.76
CA ILE A 191 -4.99 -4.79 -1.40
C ILE A 191 -5.49 -4.09 -2.67
N GLY A 192 -6.79 -3.89 -2.78
CA GLY A 192 -7.43 -3.16 -3.87
C GLY A 192 -8.69 -2.43 -3.39
N PRO A 193 -9.38 -1.73 -4.30
CA PRO A 193 -10.56 -0.94 -3.95
C PRO A 193 -11.62 -1.78 -3.23
N ASN A 194 -11.85 -1.49 -1.95
CA ASN A 194 -12.71 -2.28 -1.04
C ASN A 194 -12.54 -3.80 -1.11
N HIS A 195 -11.33 -4.26 -1.43
CA HIS A 195 -11.05 -5.68 -1.58
C HIS A 195 -9.67 -5.99 -1.01
N ARG A 196 -9.66 -6.63 0.15
CA ARG A 196 -8.43 -6.88 0.93
C ARG A 196 -8.29 -8.34 1.38
N PRO A 197 -8.34 -9.34 0.47
CA PRO A 197 -8.21 -10.73 0.85
C PRO A 197 -6.82 -11.02 1.42
N ALA A 198 -6.79 -11.77 2.52
CA ALA A 198 -5.55 -12.24 3.11
C ALA A 198 -5.33 -13.74 2.89
N PHE A 199 -4.06 -14.12 2.80
CA PHE A 199 -3.63 -15.46 2.51
C PHE A 199 -2.53 -15.86 3.49
N ARG A 200 -2.55 -17.10 3.97
CA ARG A 200 -1.37 -17.75 4.56
C ARG A 200 -0.39 -18.04 3.44
N THR A 201 0.88 -17.69 3.68
CA THR A 201 1.94 -17.86 2.69
C THR A 201 2.79 -19.06 3.08
N SER A 202 2.98 -19.98 2.15
CA SER A 202 4.03 -21.00 2.24
C SER A 202 4.99 -20.78 1.07
N THR A 203 6.28 -21.07 1.25
CA THR A 203 7.32 -20.82 0.24
C THR A 203 7.92 -22.12 -0.31
N SER A 204 7.47 -23.32 0.09
CA SER A 204 7.99 -24.58 -0.47
C SER A 204 6.93 -25.69 -0.43
N PRO A 205 6.01 -25.74 -1.41
CA PRO A 205 5.92 -24.85 -2.59
C PRO A 205 5.34 -23.47 -2.24
N LEU A 206 5.56 -22.47 -3.10
CA LEU A 206 4.92 -21.15 -3.00
C LEU A 206 3.40 -21.29 -3.18
N ARG A 207 2.64 -21.00 -2.12
CA ARG A 207 1.17 -20.99 -2.12
C ARG A 207 0.63 -19.84 -1.30
N LEU A 208 -0.49 -19.30 -1.74
CA LEU A 208 -1.29 -18.26 -1.08
C LEU A 208 -2.65 -18.87 -0.75
N GLU A 209 -2.73 -19.51 0.42
CA GLU A 209 -3.95 -20.18 0.89
C GLU A 209 -4.86 -19.16 1.59
N PRO A 210 -6.13 -18.99 1.17
CA PRO A 210 -7.02 -18.03 1.83
C PRO A 210 -7.10 -18.28 3.34
N THR A 211 -7.09 -17.22 4.14
CA THR A 211 -7.38 -17.34 5.57
C THR A 211 -8.83 -17.79 5.78
N ALA A 212 -9.14 -18.34 6.96
CA ALA A 212 -10.44 -18.98 7.22
C ALA A 212 -11.65 -18.05 7.02
N ASP A 213 -11.47 -16.75 7.28
CA ASP A 213 -12.47 -15.70 7.10
C ASP A 213 -12.15 -14.77 5.92
N GLY A 214 -11.11 -15.07 5.15
CA GLY A 214 -10.59 -14.23 4.06
C GLY A 214 -9.97 -12.91 4.51
N ARG A 215 -9.78 -12.69 5.82
CA ARG A 215 -9.25 -11.45 6.40
C ARG A 215 -7.87 -11.66 7.01
N LEU A 216 -7.13 -10.56 7.14
CA LEU A 216 -5.87 -10.57 7.86
C LEU A 216 -6.16 -10.79 9.36
N PRO A 217 -5.42 -11.66 10.07
CA PRO A 217 -5.61 -11.82 11.51
C PRO A 217 -5.39 -10.48 12.24
N ALA A 218 -6.15 -10.25 13.30
CA ALA A 218 -5.88 -9.16 14.23
C ALA A 218 -4.52 -9.35 14.92
N ALA A 219 -3.88 -8.25 15.31
CA ALA A 219 -2.55 -8.27 15.93
C ALA A 219 -2.50 -9.15 17.19
N SER A 220 -3.57 -9.17 17.99
CA SER A 220 -3.68 -9.97 19.21
C SER A 220 -3.63 -11.48 18.92
N HIS A 221 -4.12 -11.93 17.76
CA HIS A 221 -4.03 -13.34 17.35
C HIS A 221 -2.60 -13.77 16.99
N LEU A 222 -1.75 -12.81 16.62
CA LEU A 222 -0.34 -13.03 16.27
C LEU A 222 0.62 -12.66 17.40
N GLY A 223 0.11 -12.12 18.52
CA GLY A 223 0.96 -11.59 19.61
C GLY A 223 1.71 -10.31 19.22
N LEU A 224 1.19 -9.54 18.26
CA LEU A 224 1.80 -8.32 17.72
C LEU A 224 1.06 -7.04 18.14
N ASP A 225 0.16 -7.12 19.12
CA ASP A 225 -0.69 -6.02 19.62
C ASP A 225 0.05 -5.05 20.55
N ARG A 226 1.33 -5.31 20.84
CA ARG A 226 2.17 -4.45 21.69
C ARG A 226 3.14 -3.63 20.85
N PRO A 227 3.37 -2.34 21.17
CA PRO A 227 4.42 -1.56 20.52
C PRO A 227 5.78 -2.29 20.61
N PRO A 228 6.62 -2.22 19.56
CA PRO A 228 7.96 -2.81 19.63
C PRO A 228 8.82 -2.05 20.66
N GLU A 229 9.75 -2.75 21.30
CA GLU A 229 10.63 -2.17 22.35
C GLU A 229 11.55 -1.07 21.80
N ALA A 230 11.90 -1.15 20.52
CA ALA A 230 12.69 -0.17 19.78
C ALA A 230 12.03 0.13 18.44
N GLY A 231 12.40 1.26 17.83
CA GLY A 231 11.97 1.59 16.47
C GLY A 231 12.43 0.49 15.50
N LEU A 232 11.49 -0.15 14.82
CA LEU A 232 11.78 -1.19 13.84
C LEU A 232 12.21 -0.53 12.52
N MET A 233 13.33 -1.00 11.99
CA MET A 233 13.74 -0.69 10.62
C MET A 233 13.41 -1.89 9.74
N PRO A 234 12.93 -1.68 8.51
CA PRO A 234 12.77 -2.79 7.58
C PRO A 234 14.12 -3.47 7.35
N PRO A 235 14.14 -4.81 7.20
CA PRO A 235 15.38 -5.52 6.95
C PRO A 235 16.00 -5.00 5.64
N PRO A 236 17.32 -4.72 5.60
CA PRO A 236 17.97 -4.39 4.36
C PRO A 236 17.83 -5.57 3.39
N MET A 237 17.83 -5.30 2.08
CA MET A 237 17.93 -6.35 1.07
C MET A 237 19.08 -7.28 1.44
N LEU A 238 18.77 -8.56 1.62
CA LEU A 238 19.77 -9.60 1.60
C LEU A 238 20.36 -9.57 0.19
N MET A 239 21.57 -9.00 0.04
CA MET A 239 22.30 -9.18 -1.21
C MET A 239 22.60 -10.68 -1.34
N PRO A 240 22.25 -11.31 -2.48
CA PRO A 240 22.51 -12.72 -2.71
C PRO A 240 24.00 -13.07 -2.64
#